data_AF-A0A8S3FLC0-F1
#
_entry.id   AF-A0A8S3FLC0-F1
#
_cell.length_a   1.000
_cell.length_b   1.000
_cell.length_c   1.000
_cell.angle_alpha   90.00
_cell.angle_beta   90.00
_cell.angle_gamma   90.00
#
_symmetry.space_group_name_H-M   'P 1'
#
loop_
_entity.id
_entity.type
_entity.pdbx_description
1 polymer ?
#
loop_
_entity_poly.entity_id
_entity_poly.type
_entity_poly.pdbx_seq_one_letter_code
_entity_poly.pdbx_strand_id
1 'polypeptide(L)'
;MLKPGLRLDFDRFMRALHAANNQNCNQENTANLNDAFFSSFKKLMKSFHFNENDDTKNNHAFLLAFIENIFSNLSKNKNNYRYSEHVQQFAQSLYILGGRNVYEFVRLNLPGAIPALSTLDDSLGKAGACIEE
;
A
#
# COMPACT_ATOMS: atom_id res chain seq x y z
N MET A 1 -12.41 27.05 -0.80
CA MET A 1 -11.24 27.83 -0.31
C MET A 1 -10.62 27.09 0.86
N LEU A 2 -9.36 26.65 0.74
CA LEU A 2 -8.62 26.01 1.84
C LEU A 2 -8.27 27.05 2.91
N LYS A 3 -8.51 26.73 4.18
CA LYS A 3 -8.16 27.62 5.29
C LYS A 3 -6.64 27.86 5.31
N PRO A 4 -6.16 29.09 5.54
CA PRO A 4 -4.73 29.45 5.40
C PRO A 4 -3.75 28.56 6.18
N GLY A 5 -4.15 28.08 7.37
CA GLY A 5 -3.34 27.18 8.18
C GLY A 5 -3.11 25.80 7.55
N LEU A 6 -4.13 25.20 6.91
CA LEU A 6 -3.99 23.90 6.24
C LEU A 6 -3.04 23.95 5.04
N ARG A 7 -2.94 25.10 4.37
CA ARG A 7 -2.05 25.29 3.23
C ARG A 7 -0.58 25.27 3.66
N LEU A 8 -0.29 25.81 4.84
CA LEU A 8 1.07 25.87 5.39
C LEU A 8 1.58 24.47 5.77
N ASP A 9 0.72 23.64 6.37
CA ASP A 9 1.04 22.26 6.74
C ASP A 9 1.22 21.37 5.51
N PHE A 10 0.40 21.59 4.47
CA PHE A 10 0.55 20.90 3.19
C PHE A 10 1.88 21.23 2.51
N ASP A 11 2.28 22.51 2.44
CA ASP A 11 3.55 22.91 1.84
C ASP A 11 4.77 22.38 2.61
N ARG A 12 4.63 22.24 3.93
CA ARG A 12 5.66 21.64 4.79
C ARG A 12 5.76 20.13 4.56
N PHE A 13 4.62 19.45 4.43
CA PHE A 13 4.56 18.04 4.08
C PHE A 13 5.18 17.77 2.71
N MET A 14 4.81 18.54 1.69
CA MET A 14 5.35 18.40 0.33
C MET A 14 6.87 18.61 0.29
N ARG A 15 7.40 19.58 1.05
CA ARG A 15 8.85 19.79 1.17
C ARG A 15 9.58 18.62 1.84
N ALA A 16 9.00 18.05 2.90
CA ALA A 16 9.57 16.87 3.56
C ALA A 16 9.59 15.65 2.62
N LEU A 17 8.54 15.48 1.83
CA LEU A 17 8.39 14.38 0.87
C LEU A 17 9.41 14.50 -0.28
N HIS A 18 9.63 15.70 -0.80
CA HIS A 18 10.68 15.95 -1.80
C HIS A 18 12.09 15.73 -1.25
N ALA A 19 12.36 16.14 -0.01
CA ALA A 19 13.65 15.92 0.64
C ALA A 19 13.98 14.43 0.83
N ALA A 20 13.00 13.63 1.25
CA ALA A 20 13.15 12.19 1.41
C ALA A 20 13.39 11.47 0.06
N ASN A 21 12.74 11.93 -1.01
CA ASN A 21 12.88 11.30 -2.33
C ASN A 21 14.27 11.55 -2.96
N ASN A 22 14.88 12.71 -2.69
CA ASN A 22 16.23 13.02 -3.16
C ASN A 22 17.33 12.22 -2.42
N GLN A 23 17.07 11.73 -1.21
CA GLN A 23 18.03 10.89 -0.46
C GLN A 23 18.07 9.43 -0.95
N ASN A 24 17.03 8.96 -1.64
CA ASN A 24 16.96 7.60 -2.17
C ASN A 24 17.82 7.37 -3.44
N CYS A 25 18.52 8.39 -3.94
CA CYS A 25 19.35 8.29 -5.16
C CYS A 25 20.75 7.67 -4.92
N ASN A 26 21.13 7.39 -3.68
CA ASN A 26 22.38 6.69 -3.36
C ASN A 26 22.07 5.23 -2.95
N GLN A 27 21.81 4.39 -3.96
CA GLN A 27 21.47 2.97 -3.79
C GLN A 27 22.70 2.07 -3.99
N GLU A 28 23.29 1.63 -2.88
CA GLU A 28 24.02 0.35 -2.78
C GLU A 28 23.77 -0.19 -1.35
N ASN A 29 22.88 -1.18 -1.18
CA ASN A 29 22.61 -2.03 0.03
C ASN A 29 21.12 -2.33 0.32
N THR A 30 20.18 -2.08 -0.61
CA THR A 30 18.74 -2.26 -0.37
C THR A 30 18.28 -3.72 -0.24
N ALA A 31 19.00 -4.70 -0.80
CA ALA A 31 18.59 -6.11 -0.75
C ALA A 31 18.68 -6.70 0.67
N ASN A 32 19.78 -6.47 1.40
CA ASN A 32 19.99 -7.03 2.75
C ASN A 32 19.08 -6.42 3.83
N LEU A 33 18.67 -5.16 3.66
CA LEU A 33 17.79 -4.45 4.59
C LEU A 33 16.34 -4.97 4.54
N ASN A 34 15.87 -5.30 3.33
CA ASN A 34 14.52 -5.80 3.12
C ASN A 34 14.33 -7.19 3.73
N ASP A 35 15.34 -8.06 3.62
CA ASP A 35 15.27 -9.43 4.19
C ASP A 35 15.31 -9.42 5.73
N ALA A 36 16.16 -8.58 6.33
CA ALA A 36 16.23 -8.42 7.77
C ALA A 36 14.93 -7.84 8.35
N PHE A 37 14.36 -6.82 7.69
CA PHE A 37 13.06 -6.26 8.04
C PHE A 37 11.96 -7.32 7.91
N PHE A 38 11.91 -8.07 6.81
CA PHE A 38 10.91 -9.10 6.58
C PHE A 38 10.97 -10.21 7.64
N SER A 39 12.16 -10.64 8.03
CA SER A 39 12.32 -11.63 9.09
C SER A 39 11.82 -11.11 10.45
N SER A 40 12.07 -9.83 10.75
CA SER A 40 11.67 -9.18 12.00
C SER A 40 10.16 -8.92 12.01
N PHE A 41 9.62 -8.48 10.89
CA PHE A 41 8.19 -8.28 10.69
C PHE A 41 7.43 -9.60 10.77
N LYS A 42 7.93 -10.67 10.14
CA LYS A 42 7.33 -12.01 10.23
C LYS A 42 7.38 -12.55 11.67
N LYS A 43 8.45 -12.28 12.42
CA LYS A 43 8.53 -12.58 13.86
C LYS A 43 7.50 -11.79 14.65
N LEU A 44 7.34 -10.49 14.38
CA LEU A 44 6.32 -9.64 14.99
C LEU A 44 4.90 -10.15 14.68
N MET A 45 4.61 -10.49 13.43
CA MET A 45 3.32 -11.07 13.04
C MET A 45 3.03 -12.42 13.70
N LYS A 46 4.05 -13.28 13.82
CA LYS A 46 3.94 -14.53 14.60
C LYS A 46 3.72 -14.26 16.08
N SER A 47 4.26 -13.18 16.64
CA SER A 47 4.02 -12.81 18.04
C SER A 47 2.56 -12.39 18.28
N PHE A 48 1.89 -11.83 17.28
CA PHE A 48 0.44 -11.56 17.34
C PHE A 48 -0.43 -12.83 17.25
N HIS A 49 0.13 -13.99 16.90
CA HIS A 49 -0.57 -15.28 16.86
C HIS A 49 -0.55 -16.06 18.19
N PHE A 50 0.11 -15.57 19.26
CA PHE A 50 0.36 -16.36 20.47
C PHE A 50 -0.77 -16.41 21.53
N ASN A 51 -2.01 -16.08 21.17
CA ASN A 51 -3.17 -16.45 22.00
C ASN A 51 -4.10 -17.34 21.16
N GLU A 52 -3.66 -18.59 21.00
CA GLU A 52 -4.43 -19.67 20.38
C GLU A 52 -5.69 -19.96 21.23
N ASN A 53 -6.81 -19.42 20.78
CA ASN A 53 -8.05 -20.18 20.69
C ASN A 53 -8.29 -20.39 19.18
N ASP A 54 -8.51 -21.64 18.79
CA ASP A 54 -8.45 -22.19 17.41
C ASP A 54 -9.30 -21.45 16.36
N ASP A 55 -10.22 -20.56 16.76
CA ASP A 55 -11.07 -19.77 15.86
C ASP A 55 -10.39 -18.52 15.25
N THR A 56 -9.20 -18.14 15.70
CA THR A 56 -8.52 -16.88 15.30
C THR A 56 -7.45 -17.02 14.21
N LYS A 57 -7.22 -18.24 13.69
CA LYS A 57 -6.24 -18.52 12.61
C LYS A 57 -6.41 -17.67 11.35
N ASN A 58 -7.61 -17.12 11.11
CA ASN A 58 -7.92 -16.31 9.93
C ASN A 58 -7.76 -14.79 10.12
N ASN A 59 -7.62 -14.27 11.34
CA ASN A 59 -7.77 -12.82 11.59
C ASN A 59 -6.65 -11.95 10.97
N HIS A 60 -5.50 -12.54 10.65
CA HIS A 60 -4.35 -11.81 10.10
C HIS A 60 -3.89 -12.34 8.74
N ALA A 61 -4.60 -13.30 8.15
CA ALA A 61 -4.23 -13.89 6.87
C ALA A 61 -4.17 -12.84 5.75
N PHE A 62 -5.16 -11.95 5.71
CA PHE A 62 -5.15 -10.82 4.76
C PHE A 62 -3.96 -9.89 4.99
N LEU A 63 -3.70 -9.49 6.24
CA LEU A 63 -2.65 -8.53 6.56
C LEU A 63 -1.26 -9.07 6.20
N LEU A 64 -1.03 -10.36 6.45
CA LEU A 64 0.18 -11.05 6.00
C LEU A 64 0.30 -11.04 4.47
N ALA A 65 -0.75 -11.45 3.77
CA ALA A 65 -0.77 -11.49 2.30
C ALA A 65 -0.60 -10.10 1.68
N PHE A 66 -1.20 -9.08 2.28
CA PHE A 66 -1.10 -7.69 1.84
C PHE A 66 0.33 -7.17 1.96
N ILE A 67 0.99 -7.44 3.09
CA ILE A 67 2.35 -6.99 3.33
C ILE A 67 3.35 -7.75 2.46
N GLU A 68 3.18 -9.07 2.31
CA GLU A 68 3.95 -9.85 1.36
C GLU A 68 3.79 -9.32 -0.07
N ASN A 69 2.59 -8.89 -0.46
CA ASN A 69 2.35 -8.27 -1.77
C ASN A 69 3.12 -6.95 -1.93
N ILE A 70 3.09 -6.07 -0.92
CA ILE A 70 3.85 -4.81 -0.91
C ILE A 70 5.34 -5.08 -1.15
N PHE A 71 5.96 -5.95 -0.35
CA PHE A 71 7.38 -6.24 -0.48
C PHE A 71 7.73 -6.92 -1.81
N SER A 72 6.88 -7.84 -2.26
CA SER A 72 7.05 -8.48 -3.57
C SER A 72 6.98 -7.48 -4.71
N ASN A 73 6.20 -6.41 -4.59
CA ASN A 73 6.12 -5.36 -5.60
C ASN A 73 7.27 -4.36 -5.47
N LEU A 74 7.66 -3.96 -4.25
CA LEU A 74 8.80 -3.06 -4.02
C LEU A 74 10.14 -3.62 -4.54
N SER A 75 10.29 -4.95 -4.61
CA SER A 75 11.46 -5.59 -5.22
C SER A 75 11.41 -5.65 -6.76
N LYS A 76 10.29 -5.27 -7.37
CA LYS A 76 10.09 -5.28 -8.83
C LYS A 76 10.04 -3.86 -9.39
N ASN A 77 10.19 -3.77 -10.71
CA ASN A 77 9.89 -2.53 -11.42
C ASN A 77 8.37 -2.24 -11.33
N LYS A 78 7.99 -0.96 -11.27
CA LYS A 78 6.61 -0.46 -11.17
C LYS A 78 5.66 -1.04 -12.22
N ASN A 79 6.17 -1.29 -13.43
CA ASN A 79 5.39 -1.87 -14.53
C ASN A 79 5.08 -3.37 -14.34
N ASN A 80 5.71 -4.02 -13.37
CA ASN A 80 5.60 -5.45 -13.10
C ASN A 80 4.93 -5.75 -11.75
N TYR A 81 4.24 -4.77 -11.17
CA TYR A 81 3.49 -4.98 -9.95
C TYR A 81 2.36 -5.99 -10.19
N ARG A 82 2.21 -6.93 -9.25
CA ARG A 82 1.18 -7.96 -9.29
C ARG A 82 0.47 -8.00 -7.95
N TYR A 83 -0.84 -7.92 -8.01
CA TYR A 83 -1.70 -7.85 -6.83
C TYR A 83 -2.48 -9.16 -6.71
N SER A 84 -2.48 -9.75 -5.51
CA SER A 84 -3.33 -10.89 -5.23
C SER A 84 -4.80 -10.50 -5.27
N GLU A 85 -5.70 -11.46 -5.47
CA GLU A 85 -7.14 -11.22 -5.54
C GLU A 85 -7.68 -10.47 -4.32
N HIS A 86 -7.26 -10.87 -3.12
CA HIS A 86 -7.64 -10.19 -1.88
C HIS A 86 -7.21 -8.72 -1.83
N VAL A 87 -6.00 -8.40 -2.34
CA VAL A 87 -5.53 -7.01 -2.44
C VAL A 87 -6.35 -6.22 -3.46
N GLN A 88 -6.74 -6.84 -4.57
CA GLN A 88 -7.60 -6.21 -5.58
C GLN A 88 -8.99 -5.93 -5.03
N GLN A 89 -9.63 -6.88 -4.35
CA GLN A 89 -10.92 -6.69 -3.70
C GLN A 89 -10.86 -5.59 -2.62
N PHE A 90 -9.79 -5.57 -1.83
CA PHE A 90 -9.54 -4.49 -0.87
C PHE A 90 -9.39 -3.13 -1.57
N ALA A 91 -8.64 -3.07 -2.66
CA ALA A 91 -8.45 -1.84 -3.43
C ALA A 91 -9.77 -1.31 -4.01
N GLN A 92 -10.63 -2.20 -4.53
CA GLN A 92 -11.97 -1.85 -4.99
C GLN A 92 -12.82 -1.30 -3.85
N SER A 93 -12.82 -1.98 -2.71
CA SER A 93 -13.59 -1.58 -1.53
C SER A 93 -13.12 -0.22 -0.99
N LEU A 94 -11.81 0.01 -0.96
CA LEU A 94 -11.21 1.28 -0.58
C LEU A 94 -11.62 2.40 -1.54
N TYR A 95 -11.67 2.13 -2.84
CA TYR A 95 -12.11 3.09 -3.84
C TYR A 95 -13.60 3.43 -3.70
N ILE A 96 -14.46 2.42 -3.55
CA ILE A 96 -15.91 2.61 -3.40
C ILE A 96 -16.25 3.38 -2.13
N LEU A 97 -15.58 3.06 -1.01
CA LEU A 97 -15.88 3.68 0.30
C LEU A 97 -15.19 5.02 0.49
N GLY A 98 -13.93 5.14 0.09
CA GLY A 98 -13.11 6.32 0.31
C GLY A 98 -13.11 7.32 -0.86
N GLY A 99 -13.57 6.89 -2.04
CA GLY A 99 -13.47 7.64 -3.27
C GLY A 99 -12.02 7.80 -3.77
N ARG A 100 -11.91 8.49 -4.91
CA ARG A 100 -10.64 8.67 -5.63
C ARG A 100 -9.53 9.31 -4.81
N ASN A 101 -9.84 10.34 -4.02
CA ASN A 101 -8.82 11.09 -3.27
C ASN A 101 -8.18 10.24 -2.16
N VAL A 102 -8.98 9.48 -1.42
CA VAL A 102 -8.47 8.58 -0.37
C VAL A 102 -7.65 7.46 -1.02
N TYR A 103 -8.17 6.89 -2.11
CA TYR A 103 -7.47 5.85 -2.85
C TYR A 103 -6.09 6.31 -3.32
N GLU A 104 -6.02 7.44 -4.01
CA GLU A 104 -4.77 8.02 -4.52
C GLU A 104 -3.83 8.44 -3.38
N PHE A 105 -4.36 8.97 -2.28
CA PHE A 105 -3.56 9.27 -1.10
C PHE A 105 -2.86 8.01 -0.57
N VAL A 106 -3.59 6.89 -0.42
CA VAL A 106 -3.00 5.63 0.03
C VAL A 106 -1.98 5.12 -0.99
N ARG A 107 -2.30 5.16 -2.29
CA ARG A 107 -1.42 4.67 -3.36
C ARG A 107 -0.09 5.41 -3.42
N LEU A 108 -0.11 6.73 -3.24
CA LEU A 108 1.07 7.58 -3.27
C LEU A 108 1.95 7.41 -2.02
N ASN A 109 1.33 7.23 -0.85
CA ASN A 109 2.05 7.06 0.42
C ASN A 109 2.50 5.62 0.67
N LEU A 110 1.91 4.63 -0.01
CA LEU A 110 2.26 3.22 0.15
C LEU A 110 2.51 2.54 -1.23
N PRO A 111 3.67 2.79 -1.85
CA PRO A 111 3.98 2.27 -3.17
C PRO A 111 3.95 0.73 -3.21
N GLY A 112 3.31 0.17 -4.24
CA GLY A 112 3.21 -1.28 -4.42
C GLY A 112 2.13 -1.97 -3.58
N ALA A 113 1.38 -1.22 -2.76
CA ALA A 113 0.31 -1.77 -1.92
C ALA A 113 -1.02 -1.97 -2.63
N ILE A 114 -1.39 -1.02 -3.48
CA ILE A 114 -2.63 -1.06 -4.25
C ILE A 114 -2.36 -0.74 -5.72
N PRO A 115 -3.19 -1.25 -6.65
CA PRO A 115 -3.05 -1.02 -8.08
C PRO A 115 -3.18 0.47 -8.46
N ALA A 116 -2.80 0.79 -9.70
CA ALA A 116 -3.14 2.07 -10.29
C ALA A 116 -4.63 2.10 -10.65
N LEU A 117 -5.23 3.30 -10.72
CA LEU A 117 -6.63 3.47 -11.10
C LEU A 117 -6.96 2.80 -12.44
N SER A 118 -6.07 2.91 -13.44
CA SER A 118 -6.26 2.24 -14.74
C SER A 118 -6.38 0.72 -14.62
N THR A 119 -5.61 0.09 -13.72
CA THR A 119 -5.70 -1.35 -13.44
C THR A 119 -6.93 -1.70 -12.60
N LEU A 120 -7.41 -0.75 -11.80
CA LEU A 120 -8.63 -0.90 -11.02
C LEU A 120 -9.89 -0.78 -11.91
N ASP A 121 -9.89 0.13 -12.88
CA ASP A 121 -10.94 0.33 -13.89
C ASP A 121 -11.22 -0.93 -14.71
N ASP A 122 -10.16 -1.60 -15.17
CA ASP A 122 -10.28 -2.89 -15.88
C ASP A 122 -10.98 -3.97 -15.04
N SER A 123 -10.93 -3.83 -13.71
CA SER A 123 -11.52 -4.74 -12.74
C SER A 123 -12.95 -4.32 -12.34
N LEU A 124 -13.20 -3.02 -12.15
CA LEU A 124 -14.54 -2.46 -11.88
C LEU A 124 -15.46 -2.55 -13.10
N GLY A 125 -14.95 -2.30 -14.30
CA GLY A 125 -15.72 -2.41 -15.55
C GLY A 125 -16.25 -3.83 -15.80
N LYS A 126 -15.51 -4.85 -15.36
CA LYS A 126 -15.99 -6.25 -15.36
C LYS A 126 -17.10 -6.51 -14.32
N ALA A 127 -17.15 -5.71 -13.26
CA ALA A 127 -18.15 -5.79 -12.20
C ALA A 127 -19.36 -4.85 -12.42
N GLY A 128 -19.39 -4.09 -13.52
CA GLY A 128 -20.49 -3.19 -13.88
C GLY A 128 -20.48 -1.82 -13.18
N ALA A 129 -19.38 -1.46 -12.51
CA ALA A 129 -19.22 -0.15 -11.88
C ALA A 129 -18.29 0.73 -12.74
N CYS A 130 -18.71 1.97 -13.03
CA CYS A 130 -17.88 2.96 -13.72
C CYS A 130 -17.21 3.90 -12.72
N ILE A 131 -15.92 4.18 -12.92
CA ILE A 131 -15.24 5.27 -12.24
C ILE A 131 -15.63 6.57 -12.95
N GLU A 132 -16.26 7.49 -12.21
CA GLU A 132 -16.54 8.84 -12.71
C GLU A 132 -15.22 9.63 -12.85
N GLU A 133 -15.00 10.21 -14.03
CA GLU A 133 -13.80 10.99 -14.38
C GLU A 133 -13.68 12.32 -13.62
#